data_AF-A0A2G6LTT1-F1
#
_entry.id   AF-A0A2G6LTT1-F1
#
_cell.length_a   1.000
_cell.length_b   1.000
_cell.length_c   1.000
_cell.angle_alpha   90.00
_cell.angle_beta   90.00
_cell.angle_gamma   90.00
#
_symmetry.space_group_name_H-M   'P 1'
#
loop_
_entity.id
_entity.type
_entity.pdbx_description
1 polymer ?
#
loop_
_entity_poly.entity_id
_entity_poly.type
_entity_poly.pdbx_seq_one_letter_code
_entity_poly.pdbx_strand_id
1 'polypeptide(L)'
;MCLSFMLFSGADDPVPEGSLFSVSLNGVQQPEHLLAFTVEQGSTVTLACPDSIQWSVPSLDIQGQGREFAIQLPRCHGIHTVRGSDSTGVQEWLLLVPLGSEQVRTATVNSFLLGFYGDGNTRDHLPDNGFIELPYHYYNSRVSTHLTFADLLCHTEGGWPQYMVLDTSLLTKLELVFQEVAKTYPEARVIHSISGFRTPAYNLAIGNETGFSLHLYGSAADIWIEGWPENGLIDDLDRNKRIDVYDGEFIIEATRRLEASGQVATGGASAYRWISTHGPFVHIDTRGSAAVWQTRRTLVDNPVI
;
A
#
# COMPACT_ATOMS: atom_id res chain seq x y z
N MET A 1 -25.44 11.82 -49.17
CA MET A 1 -24.27 11.20 -48.50
C MET A 1 -24.37 11.58 -47.03
N CYS A 2 -25.00 10.75 -46.20
CA CYS A 2 -25.05 10.98 -44.75
C CYS A 2 -23.73 10.50 -44.16
N LEU A 3 -22.94 11.43 -43.64
CA LEU A 3 -21.76 11.11 -42.83
C LEU A 3 -22.28 10.64 -41.47
N SER A 4 -22.25 9.33 -41.24
CA SER A 4 -22.42 8.76 -39.91
C SER A 4 -21.15 9.09 -39.12
N PHE A 5 -21.24 10.01 -38.17
CA PHE A 5 -20.20 10.16 -37.16
C PHE A 5 -20.24 8.92 -36.28
N MET A 6 -19.30 8.00 -36.50
CA MET A 6 -18.96 7.00 -35.49
C MET A 6 -18.35 7.76 -34.30
N LEU A 7 -19.12 7.93 -33.24
CA LEU A 7 -18.60 8.19 -31.91
C LEU A 7 -17.80 6.96 -31.51
N PHE A 8 -16.48 7.02 -31.63
CA PHE A 8 -15.61 6.12 -30.90
C PHE A 8 -15.75 6.50 -29.42
N SER A 9 -16.49 5.70 -28.67
CA SER A 9 -16.33 5.61 -27.22
C SER A 9 -14.86 5.27 -27.00
N GLY A 10 -14.07 6.21 -26.47
CA GLY A 10 -12.80 5.85 -25.86
C GLY A 10 -13.11 4.76 -24.84
N ALA A 11 -12.42 3.62 -24.92
CA ALA A 11 -12.44 2.68 -23.83
C ALA A 11 -11.67 3.35 -22.69
N ASP A 12 -12.39 4.05 -21.82
CA ASP A 12 -11.86 4.43 -20.53
C ASP A 12 -11.56 3.10 -19.80
N ASP A 13 -10.32 2.88 -19.40
CA ASP A 13 -10.01 1.78 -18.49
C ASP A 13 -10.68 2.08 -17.14
N PRO A 14 -11.45 1.15 -16.55
CA PRO A 14 -12.18 1.44 -15.33
C PRO A 14 -11.19 1.71 -14.21
N VAL A 15 -11.33 2.89 -13.58
CA VAL A 15 -10.81 3.16 -12.24
C VAL A 15 -11.15 1.93 -11.38
N PRO A 16 -10.20 1.39 -10.59
CA PRO A 16 -10.49 0.28 -9.70
C PRO A 16 -11.77 0.56 -8.92
N GLU A 17 -12.77 -0.33 -9.06
CA GLU A 17 -14.02 -0.16 -8.34
C GLU A 17 -13.71 -0.11 -6.83
N GLY A 18 -14.32 0.88 -6.15
CA GLY A 18 -14.26 0.97 -4.70
C GLY A 18 -14.87 -0.27 -4.02
N SER A 19 -14.68 -0.39 -2.71
CA SER A 19 -15.23 -1.52 -1.97
C SER A 19 -16.75 -1.60 -2.12
N LEU A 20 -17.27 -2.78 -2.49
CA LEU A 20 -18.71 -3.00 -2.65
C LEU A 20 -19.47 -2.94 -1.32
N PHE A 21 -18.80 -3.27 -0.22
CA PHE A 21 -19.39 -3.32 1.11
C PHE A 21 -18.60 -2.47 2.09
N SER A 22 -19.31 -1.65 2.85
CA SER A 22 -18.77 -1.07 4.08
C SER A 22 -18.59 -2.19 5.11
N VAL A 23 -17.41 -2.24 5.74
CA VAL A 23 -17.08 -3.29 6.71
C VAL A 23 -16.51 -2.69 8.00
N SER A 24 -16.92 -3.26 9.13
CA SER A 24 -16.26 -3.04 10.41
C SER A 24 -15.56 -4.31 10.87
N LEU A 25 -14.44 -4.13 11.56
CA LEU A 25 -13.64 -5.19 12.16
C LEU A 25 -13.67 -5.00 13.67
N ASN A 26 -14.16 -5.99 14.40
CA ASN A 26 -14.30 -5.96 15.86
C ASN A 26 -15.04 -4.70 16.37
N GLY A 27 -16.06 -4.27 15.64
CA GLY A 27 -16.86 -3.07 15.96
C GLY A 27 -16.23 -1.74 15.54
N VAL A 28 -15.03 -1.74 14.97
CA VAL A 28 -14.38 -0.54 14.43
C VAL A 28 -14.60 -0.46 12.93
N GLN A 29 -15.26 0.60 12.48
CA GLN A 29 -15.48 0.88 11.06
C GLN A 29 -14.13 0.99 10.34
N GLN A 30 -13.95 0.22 9.26
CA GLN A 30 -12.75 0.28 8.45
C GLN A 30 -12.91 1.32 7.32
N PRO A 31 -11.84 1.99 6.90
CA PRO A 31 -11.84 2.81 5.70
C PRO A 31 -12.25 1.97 4.48
N GLU A 32 -13.12 2.53 3.62
CA GLU A 32 -13.69 1.80 2.48
C GLU A 32 -12.65 1.36 1.45
N HIS A 33 -11.48 2.00 1.41
CA HIS A 33 -10.40 1.65 0.50
C HIS A 33 -9.49 0.53 1.04
N LEU A 34 -9.62 0.09 2.30
CA LEU A 34 -8.79 -0.98 2.84
C LEU A 34 -9.40 -2.36 2.54
N LEU A 35 -8.58 -3.24 1.98
CA LEU A 35 -8.94 -4.62 1.65
C LEU A 35 -8.14 -5.64 2.45
N ALA A 36 -7.21 -5.20 3.30
CA ALA A 36 -6.43 -6.08 4.17
C ALA A 36 -6.38 -5.55 5.61
N PHE A 37 -6.50 -6.47 6.57
CA PHE A 37 -6.55 -6.17 7.99
C PHE A 37 -5.55 -7.04 8.76
N THR A 38 -4.68 -6.42 9.53
CA THR A 38 -3.78 -7.13 10.45
C THR A 38 -4.54 -7.55 11.71
N VAL A 39 -4.45 -8.84 12.05
CA VAL A 39 -5.17 -9.45 13.16
C VAL A 39 -4.27 -10.42 13.94
N GLU A 40 -4.60 -10.64 15.21
CA GLU A 40 -3.78 -11.44 16.12
C GLU A 40 -3.99 -12.96 15.92
N GLN A 41 -2.91 -13.72 16.08
CA GLN A 41 -2.95 -15.19 16.07
C GLN A 41 -3.88 -15.73 17.16
N GLY A 42 -4.74 -16.69 16.81
CA GLY A 42 -5.64 -17.31 17.77
C GLY A 42 -6.76 -16.41 18.29
N SER A 43 -6.90 -15.20 17.77
CA SER A 43 -7.99 -14.29 18.15
C SER A 43 -9.31 -14.69 17.48
N THR A 44 -10.42 -14.25 18.08
CA THR A 44 -11.71 -14.22 17.38
C THR A 44 -11.84 -12.87 16.70
N VAL A 45 -12.11 -12.88 15.40
CA VAL A 45 -12.35 -11.69 14.58
C VAL A 45 -13.81 -11.64 14.19
N THR A 46 -14.46 -10.50 14.38
CA THR A 46 -15.83 -10.24 13.93
C THR A 46 -15.81 -9.22 12.82
N LEU A 47 -16.25 -9.63 11.63
CA LEU A 47 -16.54 -8.74 10.52
C LEU A 47 -18.03 -8.41 10.50
N ALA A 48 -18.38 -7.17 10.19
CA ALA A 48 -19.78 -6.79 10.07
C ALA A 48 -20.03 -5.80 8.92
N CYS A 49 -21.15 -5.98 8.24
CA CYS A 49 -21.67 -5.10 7.20
C CYS A 49 -23.05 -4.51 7.60
N PRO A 50 -23.43 -3.34 7.03
CA PRO A 50 -24.74 -2.76 7.26
C PRO A 50 -25.88 -3.71 6.88
N ASP A 51 -25.74 -4.45 5.79
CA ASP A 51 -26.74 -5.39 5.28
C ASP A 51 -26.29 -6.85 5.45
N SER A 52 -27.25 -7.76 5.39
CA SER A 52 -26.96 -9.19 5.49
C SER A 52 -26.36 -9.70 4.18
N ILE A 53 -25.17 -10.26 4.24
CA ILE A 53 -24.48 -10.85 3.08
C ILE A 53 -24.10 -12.30 3.35
N GLN A 54 -23.72 -13.03 2.30
CA GLN A 54 -23.06 -14.33 2.42
C GLN A 54 -21.59 -14.10 2.73
N TRP A 55 -21.04 -14.91 3.64
CA TRP A 55 -19.66 -14.86 4.08
C TRP A 55 -19.01 -16.22 3.88
N SER A 56 -17.74 -16.23 3.47
CA SER A 56 -16.93 -17.46 3.49
C SER A 56 -15.45 -17.18 3.73
N VAL A 57 -14.78 -18.13 4.37
CA VAL A 57 -13.32 -18.19 4.51
C VAL A 57 -12.87 -19.57 4.02
N PRO A 58 -12.58 -19.71 2.71
CA PRO A 58 -12.32 -21.03 2.12
C PRO A 58 -11.15 -21.78 2.77
N SER A 59 -10.11 -21.05 3.21
CA SER A 59 -8.93 -21.65 3.86
C SER A 59 -9.23 -22.28 5.23
N LEU A 60 -10.36 -21.94 5.85
CA LEU A 60 -10.80 -22.45 7.14
C LEU A 60 -12.04 -23.34 7.04
N ASP A 61 -12.60 -23.52 5.83
CA ASP A 61 -13.87 -24.22 5.60
C ASP A 61 -15.04 -23.65 6.43
N ILE A 62 -15.08 -22.32 6.57
CA ILE A 62 -16.12 -21.59 7.31
C ILE A 62 -16.97 -20.79 6.33
N GLN A 63 -18.28 -20.85 6.50
CA GLN A 63 -19.25 -20.06 5.75
C GLN A 63 -20.42 -19.66 6.64
N GLY A 64 -21.13 -18.60 6.26
CA GLY A 64 -22.29 -18.13 7.00
C GLY A 64 -23.04 -17.05 6.24
N GLN A 65 -24.19 -16.65 6.78
CA GLN A 65 -24.97 -15.54 6.26
C GLN A 65 -25.40 -14.65 7.42
N GLY A 66 -25.27 -13.35 7.24
CA GLY A 66 -25.70 -12.39 8.25
C GLY A 66 -25.06 -11.03 8.06
N ARG A 67 -25.42 -10.11 8.95
CA ARG A 67 -24.79 -8.79 9.07
C ARG A 67 -23.45 -8.87 9.79
N GLU A 68 -23.27 -9.88 10.63
CA GLU A 68 -22.05 -10.14 11.39
C GLU A 68 -21.55 -11.55 11.10
N PHE A 69 -20.23 -11.71 11.09
CA PHE A 69 -19.57 -12.96 10.83
C PHE A 69 -18.31 -13.08 11.71
N ALA A 70 -18.36 -14.02 12.66
CA ALA A 70 -17.27 -14.25 13.60
C ALA A 70 -16.43 -15.45 13.17
N ILE A 71 -15.10 -15.27 13.17
CA ILE A 71 -14.11 -16.25 12.73
C ILE A 71 -13.12 -16.46 13.87
N GLN A 72 -12.96 -17.70 14.32
CA GLN A 72 -11.88 -18.08 15.23
C GLN A 72 -10.62 -18.37 14.41
N LEU A 73 -9.59 -17.53 14.50
CA LEU A 73 -8.37 -17.70 13.74
C LEU A 73 -7.48 -18.81 14.33
N PRO A 74 -6.69 -19.51 13.49
CA PRO A 74 -5.64 -20.41 13.95
C PRO A 74 -4.56 -19.70 14.76
N ARG A 75 -3.81 -20.47 15.56
CA ARG A 75 -2.62 -19.98 16.30
C ARG A 75 -1.34 -20.00 15.47
N CYS A 76 -1.45 -19.99 14.15
CA CYS A 76 -0.33 -19.90 13.23
C CYS A 76 -0.46 -18.63 12.39
N HIS A 77 0.67 -18.11 11.93
CA HIS A 77 0.69 -17.03 10.95
C HIS A 77 0.17 -17.48 9.59
N GLY A 78 -0.21 -16.53 8.75
CA GLY A 78 -0.73 -16.77 7.41
C GLY A 78 -1.65 -15.66 6.91
N ILE A 79 -2.22 -15.88 5.72
CA ILE A 79 -3.19 -14.98 5.10
C ILE A 79 -4.48 -15.75 4.85
N HIS A 80 -5.61 -15.21 5.30
CA HIS A 80 -6.93 -15.77 5.08
C HIS A 80 -7.80 -14.82 4.26
N THR A 81 -8.19 -15.23 3.05
CA THR A 81 -9.20 -14.51 2.27
C THR A 81 -10.59 -14.72 2.86
N VAL A 82 -11.24 -13.61 3.21
CA VAL A 82 -12.67 -13.55 3.56
C VAL A 82 -13.41 -13.04 2.33
N ARG A 83 -14.48 -13.74 1.94
CA ARG A 83 -15.35 -13.35 0.82
C ARG A 83 -16.70 -12.94 1.36
N GLY A 84 -17.16 -11.75 0.98
CA GLY A 84 -18.53 -11.27 1.16
C GLY A 84 -19.25 -11.22 -0.17
N SER A 85 -20.52 -11.62 -0.23
CA SER A 85 -21.29 -11.53 -1.46
C SER A 85 -22.79 -11.39 -1.25
N ASP A 86 -23.44 -10.69 -2.16
CA ASP A 86 -24.89 -10.56 -2.26
C ASP A 86 -25.34 -10.52 -3.74
N SER A 87 -26.50 -9.93 -4.04
CA SER A 87 -26.96 -9.77 -5.43
C SER A 87 -26.21 -8.70 -6.23
N THR A 88 -25.47 -7.82 -5.58
CA THR A 88 -24.71 -6.73 -6.20
C THR A 88 -23.33 -7.19 -6.66
N GLY A 89 -22.70 -8.13 -5.94
CA GLY A 89 -21.41 -8.67 -6.33
C GLY A 89 -20.69 -9.45 -5.24
N VAL A 90 -19.38 -9.62 -5.43
CA VAL A 90 -18.48 -10.32 -4.51
C VAL A 90 -17.32 -9.39 -4.17
N GLN A 91 -17.00 -9.27 -2.89
CA GLN A 91 -15.84 -8.56 -2.37
C GLN A 91 -14.95 -9.53 -1.61
N GLU A 92 -13.64 -9.37 -1.77
CA GLU A 92 -12.65 -10.08 -0.97
C GLU A 92 -11.95 -9.11 -0.02
N TRP A 93 -11.68 -9.59 1.20
CA TRP A 93 -10.78 -8.98 2.16
C TRP A 93 -9.73 -9.99 2.62
N LEU A 94 -8.60 -9.50 3.08
CA LEU A 94 -7.50 -10.32 3.59
C LEU A 94 -7.37 -10.12 5.10
N LEU A 95 -7.44 -11.21 5.85
CA LEU A 95 -7.00 -11.22 7.24
C LEU A 95 -5.52 -11.63 7.26
N LEU A 96 -4.67 -10.69 7.64
CA LEU A 96 -3.22 -10.87 7.73
C LEU A 96 -2.89 -11.27 9.16
N VAL A 97 -2.33 -12.46 9.33
CA VAL A 97 -1.88 -12.98 10.62
C VAL A 97 -0.35 -13.03 10.57
N PRO A 98 0.37 -12.01 11.07
CA PRO A 98 1.81 -11.95 10.94
C PRO A 98 2.54 -13.02 11.75
N LEU A 99 3.69 -13.46 11.25
CA LEU A 99 4.74 -14.12 12.02
C LEU A 99 5.24 -13.14 13.08
N GLY A 100 5.22 -13.56 14.35
CA GLY A 100 5.71 -12.72 15.43
C GLY A 100 7.19 -12.38 15.24
N SER A 101 7.53 -11.10 15.42
CA SER A 101 8.89 -10.59 15.23
C SER A 101 9.92 -11.31 16.10
N GLU A 102 9.51 -11.80 17.27
CA GLU A 102 10.34 -12.60 18.16
C GLU A 102 10.82 -13.92 17.54
N GLN A 103 10.29 -14.35 16.41
CA GLN A 103 10.74 -15.54 15.70
C GLN A 103 11.88 -15.22 14.72
N VAL A 104 12.10 -13.94 14.40
CA VAL A 104 13.19 -13.48 13.54
C VAL A 104 14.44 -13.23 14.37
N ARG A 105 15.30 -14.25 14.46
CA ARG A 105 16.57 -14.23 15.24
C ARG A 105 17.82 -14.20 14.38
N THR A 106 17.70 -14.56 13.11
CA THR A 106 18.80 -14.68 12.14
C THR A 106 18.59 -13.72 10.98
N ALA A 107 19.61 -13.55 10.15
CA ALA A 107 19.51 -12.75 8.93
C ALA A 107 18.50 -13.33 7.91
N THR A 108 18.08 -14.57 8.08
CA THR A 108 17.13 -15.24 7.18
C THR A 108 15.94 -15.80 7.94
N VAL A 109 14.80 -15.87 7.26
CA VAL A 109 13.58 -16.58 7.68
C VAL A 109 13.15 -17.49 6.54
N ASN A 110 13.07 -18.80 6.76
CA ASN A 110 12.77 -19.78 5.71
C ASN A 110 13.61 -19.61 4.42
N SER A 111 14.89 -19.25 4.58
CA SER A 111 15.85 -18.94 3.50
C SER A 111 15.65 -17.60 2.78
N PHE A 112 14.59 -16.85 3.08
CA PHE A 112 14.43 -15.47 2.63
C PHE A 112 15.38 -14.55 3.39
N LEU A 113 16.17 -13.74 2.68
CA LEU A 113 17.16 -12.85 3.28
C LEU A 113 16.50 -11.55 3.74
N LEU A 114 16.29 -11.43 5.04
CA LEU A 114 15.89 -10.18 5.68
C LEU A 114 17.10 -9.29 5.97
N GLY A 115 18.18 -9.86 6.51
CA GLY A 115 19.27 -9.11 7.12
C GLY A 115 19.01 -8.82 8.60
N PHE A 116 19.71 -7.82 9.14
CA PHE A 116 19.65 -7.47 10.56
C PHE A 116 19.04 -6.09 10.76
N TYR A 117 18.01 -6.02 11.59
CA TYR A 117 17.54 -4.82 12.23
C TYR A 117 18.51 -4.43 13.36
N GLY A 118 18.87 -3.15 13.41
CA GLY A 118 19.73 -2.59 14.45
C GLY A 118 21.02 -3.39 14.65
N ASP A 119 21.27 -3.78 15.90
CA ASP A 119 22.48 -4.48 16.34
C ASP A 119 22.37 -6.03 16.29
N GLY A 120 21.38 -6.58 15.58
CA GLY A 120 21.29 -8.02 15.33
C GLY A 120 19.93 -8.65 15.60
N ASN A 121 18.83 -8.03 15.14
CA ASN A 121 17.46 -8.50 15.38
C ASN A 121 17.12 -8.65 16.88
N THR A 122 17.62 -7.70 17.69
CA THR A 122 17.21 -7.58 19.08
C THR A 122 15.76 -7.09 19.16
N ARG A 123 15.07 -7.42 20.27
CA ARG A 123 13.63 -7.16 20.42
C ARG A 123 13.27 -5.69 20.21
N ASP A 124 14.14 -4.77 20.63
CA ASP A 124 13.87 -3.33 20.63
C ASP A 124 13.99 -2.68 19.22
N HIS A 125 14.48 -3.43 18.23
CA HIS A 125 14.67 -2.96 16.87
C HIS A 125 13.79 -3.66 15.83
N LEU A 126 13.06 -4.69 16.25
CA LEU A 126 12.19 -5.42 15.35
C LEU A 126 10.86 -4.69 15.17
N PRO A 127 10.21 -4.84 14.00
CA PRO A 127 8.89 -4.27 13.75
C PRO A 127 7.84 -4.82 14.71
N ASP A 128 7.03 -3.98 15.34
CA ASP A 128 5.99 -4.42 16.27
C ASP A 128 4.86 -5.20 15.57
N ASN A 129 4.59 -4.88 14.30
CA ASN A 129 3.52 -5.50 13.50
C ASN A 129 3.83 -6.94 13.07
N GLY A 130 5.04 -7.45 13.31
CA GLY A 130 5.46 -8.74 12.81
C GLY A 130 5.69 -8.76 11.29
N PHE A 131 5.89 -9.97 10.76
CA PHE A 131 6.18 -10.21 9.36
C PHE A 131 5.07 -11.02 8.71
N ILE A 132 4.46 -10.49 7.66
CA ILE A 132 3.53 -11.22 6.81
C ILE A 132 4.36 -12.24 6.02
N GLU A 133 4.10 -13.53 6.24
CA GLU A 133 4.55 -14.57 5.31
C GLU A 133 3.67 -14.49 4.07
N LEU A 134 4.27 -14.15 2.93
CA LEU A 134 3.59 -13.93 1.66
C LEU A 134 3.88 -15.10 0.71
N PRO A 135 2.95 -16.04 0.53
CA PRO A 135 2.99 -17.01 -0.56
C PRO A 135 2.82 -16.34 -1.92
N TYR A 136 3.41 -16.93 -2.98
CA TYR A 136 3.36 -16.36 -4.33
C TYR A 136 1.94 -16.13 -4.87
N HIS A 137 0.96 -16.97 -4.50
CA HIS A 137 -0.41 -16.83 -4.99
C HIS A 137 -1.14 -15.58 -4.46
N TYR A 138 -0.62 -14.93 -3.41
CA TYR A 138 -1.11 -13.65 -2.91
C TYR A 138 -0.35 -12.45 -3.49
N TYR A 139 0.69 -12.65 -4.30
CA TYR A 139 1.58 -11.57 -4.75
C TYR A 139 0.83 -10.39 -5.42
N ASN A 140 -0.16 -10.69 -6.24
CA ASN A 140 -0.98 -9.67 -6.92
C ASN A 140 -2.31 -9.38 -6.20
N SER A 141 -2.50 -9.87 -4.97
CA SER A 141 -3.72 -9.57 -4.22
C SER A 141 -3.73 -8.11 -3.79
N ARG A 142 -4.88 -7.47 -3.94
CA ARG A 142 -5.11 -6.11 -3.48
C ARG A 142 -5.12 -6.04 -1.96
N VAL A 143 -4.41 -5.05 -1.42
CA VAL A 143 -4.41 -4.70 0.00
C VAL A 143 -5.19 -3.40 0.26
N SER A 144 -5.33 -2.58 -0.78
CA SER A 144 -6.25 -1.44 -0.84
C SER A 144 -6.87 -1.33 -2.24
N THR A 145 -7.72 -0.33 -2.48
CA THR A 145 -8.37 -0.10 -3.78
C THR A 145 -7.37 -0.05 -4.94
N HIS A 146 -6.25 0.67 -4.77
CA HIS A 146 -5.27 0.91 -5.83
C HIS A 146 -3.93 0.18 -5.63
N LEU A 147 -3.69 -0.44 -4.48
CA LEU A 147 -2.40 -1.10 -4.18
C LEU A 147 -2.55 -2.60 -3.93
N THR A 148 -1.58 -3.33 -4.43
CA THR A 148 -1.38 -4.77 -4.20
C THR A 148 -0.19 -5.04 -3.28
N PHE A 149 0.00 -6.29 -2.88
CA PHE A 149 1.25 -6.68 -2.23
C PHE A 149 2.47 -6.44 -3.12
N ALA A 150 2.36 -6.68 -4.43
CA ALA A 150 3.46 -6.49 -5.37
C ALA A 150 4.01 -5.05 -5.35
N ASP A 151 3.13 -4.06 -5.25
CA ASP A 151 3.51 -2.64 -5.22
C ASP A 151 4.31 -2.27 -3.96
N LEU A 152 4.14 -3.02 -2.88
CA LEU A 152 4.71 -2.72 -1.56
C LEU A 152 5.79 -3.73 -1.14
N LEU A 153 5.96 -4.83 -1.86
CA LEU A 153 6.95 -5.86 -1.53
C LEU A 153 8.36 -5.37 -1.87
N CYS A 154 9.34 -5.84 -1.10
CA CYS A 154 10.73 -5.52 -1.35
C CYS A 154 11.21 -6.14 -2.67
N HIS A 155 11.96 -5.39 -3.47
CA HIS A 155 12.57 -5.87 -4.72
C HIS A 155 13.81 -6.75 -4.44
N THR A 156 13.64 -7.83 -3.68
CA THR A 156 14.69 -8.81 -3.40
C THR A 156 14.53 -10.04 -4.26
N GLU A 157 15.64 -10.51 -4.83
CA GLU A 157 15.72 -11.86 -5.38
C GLU A 157 15.60 -12.89 -4.25
N GLY A 158 14.89 -13.98 -4.50
CA GLY A 158 14.70 -15.04 -3.51
C GLY A 158 13.58 -16.02 -3.86
N GLY A 159 13.54 -17.13 -3.13
CA GLY A 159 12.44 -18.08 -3.18
C GLY A 159 11.20 -17.59 -2.44
N TRP A 160 10.09 -18.31 -2.63
CA TRP A 160 8.84 -18.10 -1.90
C TRP A 160 8.71 -19.09 -0.73
N PRO A 161 8.01 -18.74 0.36
CA PRO A 161 7.37 -17.46 0.61
C PRO A 161 8.37 -16.32 0.87
N GLN A 162 7.98 -15.10 0.54
CA GLN A 162 8.71 -13.89 0.95
C GLN A 162 8.09 -13.31 2.23
N TYR A 163 8.80 -12.38 2.88
CA TYR A 163 8.34 -11.77 4.12
C TYR A 163 8.33 -10.26 4.00
N MET A 164 7.28 -9.63 4.52
CA MET A 164 7.19 -8.17 4.57
C MET A 164 6.55 -7.67 5.85
N VAL A 165 6.85 -6.43 6.19
CA VAL A 165 6.10 -5.66 7.19
C VAL A 165 5.15 -4.74 6.44
N LEU A 166 3.93 -4.58 6.94
CA LEU A 166 2.95 -3.66 6.38
C LEU A 166 2.20 -2.96 7.50
N ASP A 167 2.26 -1.63 7.52
CA ASP A 167 1.42 -0.78 8.36
C ASP A 167 0.20 -0.34 7.55
N THR A 168 -1.00 -0.73 7.97
CA THR A 168 -2.24 -0.37 7.25
C THR A 168 -2.56 1.12 7.31
N SER A 169 -1.99 1.87 8.26
CA SER A 169 -2.11 3.33 8.29
C SER A 169 -1.40 4.00 7.11
N LEU A 170 -0.33 3.38 6.58
CA LEU A 170 0.31 3.82 5.35
C LEU A 170 -0.64 3.65 4.16
N LEU A 171 -1.30 2.49 4.03
CA LEU A 171 -2.28 2.24 2.96
C LEU A 171 -3.38 3.29 2.98
N THR A 172 -3.95 3.58 4.15
CA THR A 172 -4.97 4.62 4.28
C THR A 172 -4.46 5.98 3.87
N LYS A 173 -3.22 6.32 4.26
CA LYS A 173 -2.61 7.59 3.87
C LYS A 173 -2.43 7.70 2.37
N LEU A 174 -1.91 6.66 1.71
CA LEU A 174 -1.68 6.65 0.26
C LEU A 174 -2.98 6.76 -0.53
N GLU A 175 -4.02 6.02 -0.13
CA GLU A 175 -5.35 6.09 -0.75
C GLU A 175 -5.99 7.48 -0.60
N LEU A 176 -5.94 8.07 0.59
CA LEU A 176 -6.48 9.41 0.81
C LEU A 176 -5.67 10.50 0.09
N VAL A 177 -4.35 10.36 0.00
CA VAL A 177 -3.50 11.25 -0.81
C VAL A 177 -3.88 11.16 -2.28
N PHE A 178 -4.03 9.95 -2.82
CA PHE A 178 -4.48 9.74 -4.19
C PHE A 178 -5.83 10.40 -4.46
N GLN A 179 -6.81 10.19 -3.57
CA GLN A 179 -8.12 10.84 -3.66
C GLN A 179 -8.03 12.37 -3.58
N GLU A 180 -7.15 12.92 -2.74
CA GLU A 180 -6.96 14.36 -2.61
C GLU A 180 -6.31 14.98 -3.85
N VAL A 181 -5.38 14.27 -4.50
CA VAL A 181 -4.82 14.64 -5.79
C VAL A 181 -5.90 14.61 -6.88
N ALA A 182 -6.70 13.55 -6.93
CA ALA A 182 -7.78 13.38 -7.90
C ALA A 182 -8.85 14.49 -7.86
N LYS A 183 -9.00 15.21 -6.74
CA LYS A 183 -9.88 16.39 -6.65
C LYS A 183 -9.44 17.55 -7.54
N THR A 184 -8.14 17.66 -7.81
CA THR A 184 -7.55 18.75 -8.60
C THR A 184 -7.04 18.27 -9.96
N TYR A 185 -6.63 17.01 -10.03
CA TYR A 185 -6.24 16.31 -11.26
C TYR A 185 -7.16 15.09 -11.48
N PRO A 186 -8.40 15.30 -12.00
CA PRO A 186 -9.39 14.22 -12.19
C PRO A 186 -8.96 13.12 -13.16
N GLU A 187 -7.87 13.35 -13.90
CA GLU A 187 -7.26 12.40 -14.81
C GLU A 187 -6.40 11.35 -14.08
N ALA A 188 -6.08 11.53 -12.79
CA ALA A 188 -5.34 10.55 -11.98
C ALA A 188 -6.07 9.19 -11.97
N ARG A 189 -5.36 8.11 -12.31
CA ARG A 189 -5.93 6.75 -12.38
C ARG A 189 -5.16 5.75 -11.52
N VAL A 190 -3.85 5.89 -11.44
CA VAL A 190 -3.00 4.89 -10.79
C VAL A 190 -2.04 5.58 -9.83
N ILE A 191 -1.83 4.94 -8.68
CA ILE A 191 -0.76 5.25 -7.75
C ILE A 191 0.24 4.09 -7.81
N HIS A 192 1.45 4.39 -8.24
CA HIS A 192 2.53 3.42 -8.30
C HIS A 192 3.46 3.59 -7.10
N SER A 193 4.19 2.52 -6.78
CA SER A 193 5.21 2.50 -5.74
C SER A 193 6.52 2.00 -6.31
N ILE A 194 7.57 2.83 -6.25
CA ILE A 194 8.94 2.47 -6.61
C ILE A 194 9.47 1.50 -5.56
N SER A 195 9.08 1.75 -4.31
CA SER A 195 9.59 1.03 -3.18
C SER A 195 8.66 1.19 -1.98
N GLY A 196 8.08 0.08 -1.53
CA GLY A 196 7.38 -0.02 -0.25
C GLY A 196 8.29 -0.57 0.85
N PHE A 197 7.96 -1.74 1.39
CA PHE A 197 8.79 -2.43 2.36
C PHE A 197 10.19 -2.72 1.81
N ARG A 198 11.21 -2.54 2.65
CA ARG A 198 12.59 -2.94 2.37
C ARG A 198 13.08 -3.89 3.45
N THR A 199 13.70 -4.99 3.04
CA THR A 199 14.48 -5.78 4.00
C THR A 199 15.71 -4.98 4.45
N PRO A 200 16.20 -5.14 5.69
CA PRO A 200 17.48 -4.54 6.09
C PRO A 200 18.64 -4.82 5.13
N ALA A 201 18.75 -6.04 4.62
CA ALA A 201 19.76 -6.43 3.64
C ALA A 201 19.64 -5.64 2.34
N TYR A 202 18.41 -5.48 1.81
CA TYR A 202 18.17 -4.72 0.59
C TYR A 202 18.41 -3.22 0.81
N ASN A 203 17.93 -2.66 1.92
CA ASN A 203 18.12 -1.26 2.27
C ASN A 203 19.62 -0.91 2.32
N LEU A 204 20.44 -1.80 2.92
CA LEU A 204 21.89 -1.67 2.90
C LEU A 204 22.46 -1.75 1.48
N ALA A 205 22.01 -2.71 0.66
CA ALA A 205 22.49 -2.93 -0.69
C ALA A 205 22.26 -1.72 -1.63
N ILE A 206 21.20 -0.94 -1.41
CA ILE A 206 20.93 0.30 -2.15
C ILE A 206 21.63 1.53 -1.54
N GLY A 207 22.56 1.33 -0.60
CA GLY A 207 23.38 2.39 0.01
C GLY A 207 22.71 3.11 1.17
N ASN A 208 21.62 2.59 1.72
CA ASN A 208 20.96 3.12 2.90
C ASN A 208 21.33 2.29 4.14
N GLU A 209 22.32 2.77 4.90
CA GLU A 209 22.83 2.07 6.08
C GLU A 209 22.08 2.43 7.37
N THR A 210 21.06 3.29 7.30
CA THR A 210 20.35 3.78 8.49
C THR A 210 19.21 2.85 8.91
N GLY A 211 19.19 2.50 10.20
CA GLY A 211 18.08 1.81 10.85
C GLY A 211 16.83 2.68 11.08
N PHE A 212 16.89 3.98 10.74
CA PHE A 212 15.77 4.92 10.86
C PHE A 212 14.87 4.97 9.61
N SER A 213 15.18 4.17 8.58
CA SER A 213 14.37 4.10 7.35
C SER A 213 13.03 3.43 7.64
N LEU A 214 11.92 4.14 7.47
CA LEU A 214 10.58 3.60 7.72
C LEU A 214 10.12 2.56 6.69
N HIS A 215 10.84 2.42 5.57
CA HIS A 215 10.66 1.29 4.66
C HIS A 215 10.94 -0.05 5.35
N LEU A 216 11.86 -0.08 6.32
CA LEU A 216 12.19 -1.30 7.09
C LEU A 216 11.02 -1.79 7.97
N TYR A 217 10.08 -0.89 8.27
CA TYR A 217 8.96 -1.11 9.17
C TYR A 217 7.62 -1.10 8.44
N GLY A 218 7.63 -1.21 7.11
CA GLY A 218 6.40 -1.25 6.29
C GLY A 218 5.56 0.02 6.37
N SER A 219 6.17 1.12 6.80
CA SER A 219 5.51 2.39 7.17
C SER A 219 5.93 3.55 6.26
N ALA A 220 6.57 3.24 5.12
CA ALA A 220 6.93 4.21 4.10
C ALA A 220 6.76 3.63 2.69
N ALA A 221 6.46 4.51 1.74
CA ALA A 221 6.47 4.21 0.31
C ALA A 221 7.04 5.39 -0.47
N ASP A 222 7.72 5.06 -1.57
CA ASP A 222 8.18 6.01 -2.58
C ASP A 222 7.23 5.91 -3.78
N ILE A 223 6.36 6.89 -3.99
CA ILE A 223 5.22 6.80 -4.91
C ILE A 223 5.26 7.82 -6.05
N TRP A 224 4.51 7.55 -7.12
CA TRP A 224 4.09 8.55 -8.09
C TRP A 224 2.66 8.27 -8.55
N ILE A 225 2.03 9.27 -9.16
CA ILE A 225 0.65 9.19 -9.64
C ILE A 225 0.64 9.49 -11.14
N GLU A 226 -0.04 8.65 -11.90
CA GLU A 226 -0.23 8.82 -13.33
C GLU A 226 -1.68 8.59 -13.75
N GLY A 227 -2.05 9.20 -14.87
CA GLY A 227 -3.33 9.09 -15.54
C GLY A 227 -3.30 8.06 -16.67
N TRP A 228 -4.28 8.17 -17.56
CA TRP A 228 -4.44 7.25 -18.70
C TRP A 228 -4.15 7.95 -20.04
N PRO A 229 -3.45 7.30 -20.99
CA PRO A 229 -2.79 6.00 -20.86
C PRO A 229 -1.52 6.06 -19.99
N GLU A 230 -1.26 4.97 -19.25
CA GLU A 230 -0.04 4.80 -18.46
C GLU A 230 1.22 4.97 -19.33
N ASN A 231 2.18 5.73 -18.83
CA ASN A 231 3.48 5.93 -19.48
C ASN A 231 4.66 5.69 -18.53
N GLY A 232 4.38 5.32 -17.28
CA GLY A 232 5.38 5.01 -16.25
C GLY A 232 6.07 6.24 -15.66
N LEU A 233 5.48 7.43 -15.78
CA LEU A 233 5.99 8.70 -15.27
C LEU A 233 4.90 9.42 -14.48
N ILE A 234 5.31 10.21 -13.48
CA ILE A 234 4.40 11.17 -12.86
C ILE A 234 3.83 12.12 -13.93
N ASP A 235 2.54 12.40 -13.85
CA ASP A 235 1.91 13.39 -14.72
C ASP A 235 2.21 14.83 -14.27
N ASP A 236 1.92 15.80 -15.14
CA ASP A 236 1.91 17.24 -14.87
C ASP A 236 0.73 17.60 -13.92
N LEU A 237 0.85 17.19 -12.67
CA LEU A 237 -0.19 17.29 -11.63
C LEU A 237 -0.48 18.75 -11.28
N ASP A 238 0.53 19.62 -11.31
CA ASP A 238 0.38 21.05 -11.01
C ASP A 238 -0.04 21.88 -12.24
N ARG A 239 -0.13 21.25 -13.42
CA ARG A 239 -0.57 21.83 -14.71
C ARG A 239 0.34 22.96 -15.20
N ASN A 240 1.64 22.90 -14.90
CA ASN A 240 2.64 23.87 -15.33
C ASN A 240 3.26 23.53 -16.70
N LYS A 241 2.86 22.42 -17.33
CA LYS A 241 3.34 21.87 -18.61
C LYS A 241 4.75 21.29 -18.56
N ARG A 242 5.17 20.79 -17.41
CA ARG A 242 6.46 20.11 -17.21
C ARG A 242 6.24 18.92 -16.29
N ILE A 243 7.04 17.89 -16.51
CA ILE A 243 7.13 16.75 -15.60
C ILE A 243 8.42 16.93 -14.80
N ASP A 244 8.30 17.36 -13.54
CA ASP A 244 9.45 17.63 -12.68
C ASP A 244 9.18 17.41 -11.17
N VAL A 245 10.01 18.00 -10.31
CA VAL A 245 9.91 17.83 -8.85
C VAL A 245 8.68 18.55 -8.27
N TYR A 246 8.12 19.54 -8.96
CA TYR A 246 6.98 20.32 -8.50
C TYR A 246 5.67 19.51 -8.55
N ASP A 247 5.55 18.55 -9.45
CA ASP A 247 4.47 17.56 -9.43
C ASP A 247 4.50 16.72 -8.14
N GLY A 248 5.71 16.38 -7.67
CA GLY A 248 5.89 15.75 -6.37
C GLY A 248 5.54 16.68 -5.20
N GLU A 249 5.87 17.96 -5.28
CA GLU A 249 5.48 18.95 -4.26
C GLU A 249 3.95 19.13 -4.20
N PHE A 250 3.24 18.99 -5.32
CA PHE A 250 1.78 18.97 -5.36
C PHE A 250 1.18 17.82 -4.51
N ILE A 251 1.74 16.61 -4.65
CA ILE A 251 1.37 15.45 -3.81
C ILE A 251 1.71 15.70 -2.33
N ILE A 252 2.83 16.36 -2.04
CA ILE A 252 3.20 16.74 -0.66
C ILE A 252 2.17 17.70 -0.07
N GLU A 253 1.73 18.71 -0.82
CA GLU A 253 0.72 19.64 -0.34
C GLU A 253 -0.59 18.92 0.00
N ALA A 254 -1.05 18.01 -0.87
CA ALA A 254 -2.19 17.14 -0.58
C ALA A 254 -1.98 16.32 0.71
N THR A 255 -0.79 15.73 0.86
CA THR A 255 -0.40 14.98 2.07
C THR A 255 -0.46 15.84 3.32
N ARG A 256 0.12 17.05 3.30
CA ARG A 256 0.16 17.95 4.45
C ARG A 256 -1.23 18.46 4.82
N ARG A 257 -2.12 18.69 3.86
CA ARG A 257 -3.52 19.06 4.14
C ARG A 257 -4.26 17.95 4.88
N LEU A 258 -4.08 16.69 4.47
CA LEU A 258 -4.68 15.54 5.15
C LEU A 258 -4.12 15.36 6.57
N GLU A 259 -2.80 15.46 6.75
CA GLU A 259 -2.16 15.39 8.07
C GLU A 259 -2.64 16.50 9.00
N ALA A 260 -2.71 17.75 8.52
CA ALA A 260 -3.18 18.89 9.31
C ALA A 260 -4.65 18.76 9.73
N SER A 261 -5.46 18.08 8.92
CA SER A 261 -6.86 17.77 9.25
C SER A 261 -7.03 16.58 10.21
N GLY A 262 -5.96 15.83 10.49
CA GLY A 262 -6.01 14.64 11.34
C GLY A 262 -6.63 13.41 10.67
N GLN A 263 -6.84 13.43 9.35
CA GLN A 263 -7.42 12.30 8.60
C GLN A 263 -6.44 11.14 8.40
N VAL A 264 -5.14 11.44 8.41
CA VAL A 264 -4.06 10.45 8.21
C VAL A 264 -2.96 10.66 9.24
N ALA A 265 -2.17 9.61 9.51
CA ALA A 265 -1.01 9.71 10.39
C ALA A 265 0.02 10.72 9.84
N THR A 266 0.50 11.60 10.72
CA THR A 266 1.60 12.52 10.41
C THR A 266 2.88 11.74 10.14
N GLY A 267 3.65 12.15 9.13
CA GLY A 267 4.97 11.59 8.91
C GLY A 267 5.88 12.37 7.98
N GLY A 268 6.91 11.71 7.47
CA GLY A 268 7.80 12.24 6.45
C GLY A 268 7.10 12.41 5.11
N ALA A 269 7.41 13.48 4.39
CA ALA A 269 7.03 13.64 2.98
C ALA A 269 8.09 14.47 2.24
N SER A 270 8.61 13.99 1.12
CA SER A 270 9.61 14.71 0.31
C SER A 270 9.61 14.30 -1.14
N ALA A 271 9.77 15.29 -2.03
CA ALA A 271 9.69 15.12 -3.46
C ALA A 271 11.10 15.03 -4.03
N TYR A 272 11.35 13.98 -4.78
CA TYR A 272 12.63 13.70 -5.39
C TYR A 272 12.51 13.93 -6.88
N ARG A 273 13.51 14.61 -7.43
CA ARG A 273 13.62 14.86 -8.86
C ARG A 273 13.90 13.58 -9.64
N TRP A 274 13.76 13.70 -10.95
CA TRP A 274 14.26 12.76 -11.94
C TRP A 274 15.76 12.42 -11.74
N ILE A 275 16.10 11.14 -11.89
CA ILE A 275 17.48 10.65 -12.06
C ILE A 275 17.56 9.62 -13.20
N SER A 276 18.76 9.11 -13.52
CA SER A 276 18.95 8.21 -14.66
C SER A 276 18.18 6.89 -14.60
N THR A 277 17.69 6.49 -13.42
CA THR A 277 17.04 5.19 -13.18
C THR A 277 15.52 5.26 -13.03
N HIS A 278 14.95 6.43 -12.74
CA HIS A 278 13.50 6.62 -12.59
C HIS A 278 13.12 8.11 -12.67
N GLY A 279 11.85 8.37 -12.93
CA GLY A 279 11.26 9.70 -12.91
C GLY A 279 11.19 10.34 -11.52
N PRO A 280 10.57 11.53 -11.40
CA PRO A 280 10.29 12.16 -10.12
C PRO A 280 9.31 11.31 -9.31
N PHE A 281 9.44 11.34 -7.99
CA PHE A 281 8.60 10.57 -7.08
C PHE A 281 8.52 11.26 -5.72
N VAL A 282 7.64 10.77 -4.85
CA VAL A 282 7.43 11.30 -3.51
C VAL A 282 7.60 10.20 -2.48
N HIS A 283 8.51 10.43 -1.53
CA HIS A 283 8.57 9.63 -0.32
C HIS A 283 7.46 10.07 0.62
N ILE A 284 6.69 9.12 1.16
CA ILE A 284 5.69 9.33 2.21
C ILE A 284 5.85 8.25 3.29
N ASP A 285 5.78 8.65 4.57
CA ASP A 285 5.75 7.71 5.68
C ASP A 285 4.78 8.13 6.80
N THR A 286 4.63 7.27 7.82
CA THR A 286 3.73 7.44 8.97
C THR A 286 4.46 7.55 10.33
N ARG A 287 5.68 8.13 10.37
CA ARG A 287 6.55 8.18 11.58
C ARG A 287 6.01 8.93 12.81
N GLY A 288 4.79 9.42 12.78
CA GLY A 288 4.16 10.18 13.88
C GLY A 288 4.65 11.63 14.01
N SER A 289 5.56 12.09 13.15
CA SER A 289 6.09 13.45 13.17
C SER A 289 6.48 13.93 11.78
N ALA A 290 6.30 15.23 11.52
CA ALA A 290 6.64 15.79 10.22
C ALA A 290 8.16 15.72 9.99
N ALA A 291 8.56 15.15 8.86
CA ALA A 291 9.95 15.16 8.40
C ALA A 291 10.03 15.52 6.92
N VAL A 292 11.14 16.14 6.54
CA VAL A 292 11.48 16.50 5.16
C VAL A 292 12.97 16.24 4.96
N TRP A 293 13.34 15.65 3.83
CA TRP A 293 14.73 15.49 3.41
C TRP A 293 15.03 16.52 2.33
N GLN A 294 16.23 17.10 2.39
CA GLN A 294 16.65 18.07 1.40
C GLN A 294 16.81 17.37 0.05
N THR A 295 15.98 17.76 -0.91
CA THR A 295 16.11 17.32 -2.29
C THR A 295 16.62 18.46 -3.16
N ARG A 296 17.47 18.14 -4.12
CA ARG A 296 17.93 19.15 -5.08
C ARG A 296 16.80 19.43 -6.06
N ARG A 297 16.31 20.68 -6.04
CA ARG A 297 15.26 21.17 -6.95
C ARG A 297 15.75 21.56 -8.35
N THR A 298 17.06 21.54 -8.60
CA THR A 298 17.60 21.85 -9.92
C THR A 298 17.21 20.76 -10.91
N LEU A 299 16.52 21.17 -11.98
CA LEU A 299 16.21 20.38 -13.17
C LEU A 299 17.48 19.69 -13.69
N VAL A 300 17.32 18.47 -14.22
CA VAL A 300 18.34 17.85 -15.06
C VAL A 300 18.54 18.75 -16.29
N ASP A 301 19.74 18.83 -16.87
CA ASP A 301 20.04 19.74 -18.00
C ASP A 301 19.15 19.52 -19.23
N ASN A 302 18.38 18.42 -19.29
CA ASN A 302 17.36 18.14 -20.30
C ASN A 302 16.15 17.42 -19.65
N PRO A 303 15.14 18.13 -19.12
CA PRO A 303 13.89 17.48 -18.75
C PRO A 303 13.19 16.96 -20.01
N VAL A 304 12.69 15.73 -19.96
CA VAL A 304 11.81 15.21 -21.01
C VAL A 304 10.51 16.00 -20.92
N ILE A 305 10.16 16.71 -22.00
CA ILE A 305 8.89 17.43 -22.18
C ILE A 305 7.95 16.52 -22.95
#